data_AF-A0AAT9KXV6-F1
#
_entry.id   AF-A0AAT9KXV6-F1
#
_cell.length_a   1.000
_cell.length_b   1.000
_cell.length_c   1.000
_cell.angle_alpha   90.00
_cell.angle_beta   90.00
_cell.angle_gamma   90.00
#
_symmetry.space_group_name_H-M   'P 1'
#
loop_
_entity.id
_entity.type
_entity.pdbx_description
1 polymer ?
#
loop_
_entity_poly.entity_id
_entity_poly.type
_entity_poly.pdbx_seq_one_letter_code
_entity_poly.pdbx_strand_id
1 'polypeptide(L)'
;MTPPPAAVILTGQGTLTALCALFESIWETAKPFGEVTRRSESGLTDTESTALRLLADGFTGEDIAKRLGVSHRTARRVATGLMERLGARSRFEAGVGAVRQGWLD
;
A
#
# COMPACT_ATOMS: atom_id res chain seq x y z
N MET A 1 -2.78 32.29 4.59
CA MET A 1 -4.21 31.93 4.46
C MET A 1 -4.49 30.81 5.44
N THR A 2 -4.99 31.14 6.64
CA THR A 2 -5.37 30.15 7.67
C THR A 2 -6.61 29.39 7.17
N PRO A 3 -6.65 28.05 7.24
CA PRO A 3 -7.87 27.33 6.90
C PRO A 3 -8.99 27.79 7.87
N PRO A 4 -10.23 27.98 7.39
CA PRO A 4 -11.35 28.30 8.28
C PRO A 4 -11.54 27.17 9.30
N PRO A 5 -12.07 27.44 10.50
CA PRO A 5 -12.25 26.43 11.54
C PRO A 5 -12.99 25.21 10.98
N ALA A 6 -12.28 24.08 10.91
CA ALA A 6 -12.69 22.86 10.18
C ALA A 6 -13.64 21.98 11.02
N ALA A 7 -14.67 22.58 11.59
CA ALA A 7 -15.69 21.86 12.35
C ALA A 7 -17.06 22.52 12.15
N VAL A 8 -18.07 21.68 11.91
CA VAL A 8 -19.48 22.07 11.81
C VAL A 8 -20.26 21.29 12.86
N ILE A 9 -21.07 22.00 13.65
CA ILE A 9 -21.96 21.38 14.63
C ILE A 9 -23.24 20.94 13.91
N LEU A 10 -23.54 19.64 14.00
CA LEU A 10 -24.74 19.03 13.42
C LEU A 10 -25.60 18.47 14.55
N THR A 11 -26.87 18.88 14.60
CA THR A 11 -27.83 18.47 15.65
C THR A 11 -29.00 17.62 15.12
N GLY A 12 -29.13 17.48 13.80
CA GLY A 12 -30.21 16.75 13.16
C GLY A 12 -30.05 15.23 13.31
N GLN A 13 -31.11 14.55 13.76
CA GLN A 13 -31.11 13.10 13.99
C GLN A 13 -30.79 12.30 12.73
N GLY A 14 -31.39 12.64 11.58
CA GLY A 14 -31.13 11.94 10.33
C GLY A 14 -29.67 12.01 9.87
N THR A 15 -29.03 13.17 10.04
CA THR A 15 -27.61 13.37 9.70
C THR A 15 -26.71 12.57 10.63
N LEU A 16 -27.04 12.53 11.93
CA LEU A 16 -26.31 11.71 12.91
C LEU A 16 -26.44 10.22 12.57
N THR A 17 -27.65 9.73 12.28
CA THR A 17 -27.89 8.35 11.87
C THR A 17 -27.09 7.98 10.62
N ALA A 18 -27.07 8.86 9.60
CA ALA A 18 -26.30 8.62 8.38
C ALA A 18 -24.79 8.56 8.65
N LEU A 19 -24.25 9.44 9.50
CA LEU A 19 -22.84 9.44 9.88
C LEU A 19 -22.46 8.20 10.70
N CYS A 20 -23.31 7.76 11.64
CA CYS A 20 -23.11 6.51 12.38
C CYS A 20 -23.11 5.30 11.46
N ALA A 21 -24.09 5.19 10.55
CA ALA A 21 -24.15 4.09 9.59
C ALA A 21 -22.94 4.07 8.65
N LEU A 22 -22.47 5.24 8.21
CA LEU A 22 -21.25 5.35 7.42
C LEU A 22 -20.02 4.91 8.23
N PHE A 23 -19.90 5.35 9.48
CA PHE A 23 -18.82 4.93 10.36
C PHE A 23 -18.81 3.41 10.54
N GLU A 24 -19.95 2.81 10.85
CA GLU A 24 -20.09 1.35 11.01
C GLU A 24 -19.67 0.60 9.75
N SER A 25 -20.13 1.04 8.58
CA SER A 25 -19.75 0.45 7.29
C SER A 25 -18.25 0.54 6.99
N ILE A 26 -17.63 1.70 7.27
CA ILE A 26 -16.18 1.86 7.13
C ILE A 26 -15.45 0.99 8.14
N TRP A 27 -15.94 0.92 9.38
CA TRP A 27 -15.33 0.15 10.46
C TRP A 27 -15.34 -1.35 10.19
N GLU A 28 -16.44 -1.89 9.68
CA GLU A 28 -16.56 -3.32 9.31
C GLU A 28 -15.58 -3.75 8.22
N THR A 29 -15.22 -2.83 7.32
CA THR A 29 -14.27 -3.08 6.22
C THR A 29 -12.85 -2.63 6.54
N ALA A 30 -12.64 -1.97 7.67
CA ALA A 30 -11.34 -1.48 8.08
C ALA A 30 -10.38 -2.64 8.40
N LYS A 31 -9.09 -2.43 8.13
CA LYS A 31 -8.03 -3.36 8.55
C LYS A 31 -7.66 -3.05 10.01
N PRO A 32 -7.55 -4.06 10.89
CA PRO A 32 -7.08 -3.85 12.26
C PRO A 32 -5.74 -3.12 12.29
N PHE A 33 -5.67 -2.06 13.09
CA PHE A 33 -4.42 -1.32 13.26
C PHE A 33 -3.45 -2.15 14.11
N GLY A 34 -2.27 -2.44 13.57
CA GLY A 34 -1.23 -3.21 14.28
C GLY A 34 -1.28 -4.72 14.06
N GLU A 35 -2.23 -5.26 13.30
CA GLU A 35 -2.06 -6.61 12.75
C GLU A 35 -0.84 -6.62 11.84
N VAL A 36 0.07 -7.57 12.07
CA VAL A 36 1.24 -7.81 11.21
C VAL A 36 0.73 -7.87 9.78
N THR A 37 1.26 -6.98 8.92
CA THR A 37 0.79 -6.79 7.55
C THR A 37 0.59 -8.16 6.90
N ARG A 38 -0.67 -8.53 6.67
CA ARG A 38 -1.05 -9.88 6.24
C ARG A 38 -0.28 -10.16 4.96
N ARG A 39 0.65 -11.11 5.04
CA ARG A 39 1.36 -11.58 3.86
C ARG A 39 0.38 -12.45 3.08
N SER A 40 0.30 -12.20 1.78
CA SER A 40 -0.38 -13.07 0.82
C SER A 40 0.21 -14.49 0.85
N GLU A 41 -0.39 -15.44 0.14
CA GLU A 41 0.14 -16.79 -0.03
C GLU A 41 1.57 -16.78 -0.60
N SER A 42 1.92 -15.78 -1.41
CA SER A 42 3.28 -15.53 -1.91
C SER A 42 4.22 -14.88 -0.89
N GLY A 43 3.78 -14.69 0.35
CA GLY A 43 4.58 -14.12 1.43
C GLY A 43 4.83 -12.61 1.26
N LEU A 44 4.07 -11.91 0.42
CA LEU A 44 4.19 -10.48 0.15
C LEU A 44 3.12 -9.68 0.89
N THR A 45 3.51 -8.55 1.47
CA THR A 45 2.56 -7.52 1.91
C THR A 45 1.93 -6.79 0.71
N ASP A 46 0.80 -6.11 0.91
CA ASP A 46 0.17 -5.29 -0.15
C ASP A 46 1.14 -4.24 -0.74
N THR A 47 1.91 -3.60 0.13
CA THR A 47 2.94 -2.63 -0.27
C THR A 47 4.06 -3.29 -1.07
N GLU A 48 4.51 -4.48 -0.65
CA GLU A 48 5.52 -5.25 -1.39
C GLU A 48 5.00 -5.72 -2.75
N SER A 49 3.75 -6.20 -2.84
CA SER A 49 3.14 -6.61 -4.11
C SER A 49 3.03 -5.44 -5.08
N THR A 50 2.58 -4.28 -4.58
CA THR A 50 2.51 -3.05 -5.38
C THR A 50 3.90 -2.59 -5.83
N ALA A 51 4.87 -2.58 -4.92
CA ALA A 51 6.26 -2.23 -5.25
C ALA A 51 6.85 -3.19 -6.28
N LEU A 52 6.54 -4.49 -6.19
CA LEU A 52 7.02 -5.52 -7.11
C LEU A 52 6.46 -5.33 -8.53
N ARG A 53 5.16 -5.02 -8.67
CA ARG A 53 4.55 -4.69 -9.97
C ARG A 53 5.24 -3.48 -10.61
N LEU A 54 5.40 -2.39 -9.85
CA LEU A 54 6.08 -1.19 -10.35
C LEU A 54 7.54 -1.46 -10.73
N LEU A 55 8.23 -2.29 -9.95
CA LEU A 55 9.61 -2.68 -10.24
C LEU A 55 9.71 -3.52 -11.52
N ALA A 56 8.79 -4.46 -11.72
CA ALA A 56 8.68 -5.28 -12.94
C ALA A 56 8.34 -4.44 -14.17
N ASP A 57 7.51 -3.40 -14.02
CA ASP A 57 7.19 -2.41 -15.05
C ASP A 57 8.37 -1.46 -15.36
N GLY A 58 9.48 -1.58 -14.64
CA GLY A 58 10.72 -0.83 -14.89
C GLY A 58 10.82 0.51 -14.16
N PHE A 59 9.87 0.87 -13.30
CA PHE A 59 9.91 2.11 -12.52
C PHE A 59 11.13 2.19 -11.60
N THR A 60 11.60 3.41 -11.36
CA THR A 60 12.73 3.66 -10.46
C THR A 60 12.26 3.67 -9.00
N GLY A 61 13.20 3.56 -8.06
CA GLY A 61 12.87 3.69 -6.63
C GLY A 61 12.25 5.04 -6.26
N GLU A 62 12.54 6.10 -7.03
CA GLU A 62 11.90 7.41 -6.89
C GLU A 62 10.43 7.39 -7.32
N ASP A 63 10.13 6.79 -8.48
CA ASP A 63 8.76 6.67 -8.97
C ASP A 63 7.92 5.80 -8.04
N ILE A 64 8.52 4.71 -7.54
CA ILE A 64 7.90 3.82 -6.55
C ILE A 64 7.60 4.59 -5.26
N ALA A 65 8.53 5.42 -4.78
CA ALA A 65 8.32 6.24 -3.58
C ALA A 65 7.11 7.17 -3.73
N LYS A 66 7.03 7.89 -4.86
CA LYS A 66 5.92 8.81 -5.18
C LYS A 66 4.59 8.08 -5.24
N ARG A 67 4.52 6.94 -5.92
CA ARG A 67 3.30 6.15 -6.09
C ARG A 67 2.81 5.50 -4.79
N LEU A 68 3.73 5.08 -3.93
CA LEU A 68 3.40 4.47 -2.64
C LEU A 68 3.19 5.50 -1.51
N GLY A 69 3.47 6.79 -1.75
CA GLY A 69 3.38 7.82 -0.72
C GLY A 69 4.39 7.64 0.43
N VAL A 70 5.56 7.05 0.15
CA VAL A 70 6.61 6.78 1.15
C VAL A 70 7.90 7.52 0.84
N SER A 71 8.82 7.58 1.81
CA SER A 71 10.16 8.13 1.57
C SER A 71 10.95 7.30 0.54
N HIS A 72 11.87 7.94 -0.18
CA HIS A 72 12.82 7.26 -1.07
C HIS A 72 13.59 6.13 -0.37
N ARG A 73 13.99 6.35 0.89
CA ARG A 73 14.68 5.34 1.70
C ARG A 73 13.81 4.09 1.89
N THR A 74 12.52 4.29 2.18
CA THR A 74 11.55 3.19 2.35
C THR A 74 11.36 2.43 1.05
N ALA A 75 11.12 3.13 -0.06
CA ALA A 75 10.94 2.51 -1.37
C ALA A 75 12.18 1.70 -1.79
N ARG A 76 13.38 2.26 -1.60
CA ARG A 76 14.65 1.56 -1.88
C ARG A 76 14.81 0.31 -1.02
N ARG A 77 14.49 0.39 0.28
CA ARG A 77 14.55 -0.78 1.18
C ARG A 77 13.62 -1.89 0.72
N VAL A 78 12.38 -1.57 0.33
CA VAL A 78 11.42 -2.54 -0.19
C VAL A 78 11.90 -3.16 -1.50
N ALA A 79 12.35 -2.34 -2.45
CA ALA A 79 12.86 -2.81 -3.74
C ALA A 79 14.08 -3.75 -3.58
N THR A 80 15.06 -3.36 -2.74
CA THR A 80 16.23 -4.20 -2.47
C THR A 80 15.84 -5.51 -1.80
N GLY A 81 14.95 -5.48 -0.80
CA GLY A 81 14.48 -6.71 -0.15
C GLY A 81 13.72 -7.66 -1.09
N LEU A 82 12.94 -7.11 -2.03
CA LEU A 82 12.28 -7.92 -3.07
C LEU A 82 13.29 -8.55 -4.04
N MET A 83 14.26 -7.76 -4.52
CA MET A 83 15.32 -8.26 -5.39
C MET A 83 16.16 -9.35 -4.70
N GLU A 84 16.49 -9.19 -3.43
CA GLU A 84 17.20 -10.19 -2.62
C GLU A 84 16.40 -11.49 -2.49
N ARG A 85 15.11 -11.40 -2.15
CA ARG A 85 14.23 -12.58 -2.04
C ARG A 85 14.07 -13.34 -3.36
N LEU A 86 14.15 -12.62 -4.48
CA LEU A 86 14.06 -13.19 -5.83
C LEU A 86 15.44 -13.64 -6.38
N GLY A 87 16.53 -13.34 -5.66
CA GLY A 87 17.90 -13.58 -6.16
C GLY A 87 18.26 -12.76 -7.40
N ALA A 88 17.57 -11.64 -7.64
CA ALA A 88 17.67 -10.85 -8.84
C ALA A 88 18.74 -9.74 -8.73
N ARG A 89 19.54 -9.56 -9.78
CA ARG A 89 20.56 -8.51 -9.88
C ARG A 89 20.11 -7.32 -10.72
N SER A 90 18.99 -7.46 -11.42
CA SER A 90 18.36 -6.39 -12.18
C SER A 90 16.85 -6.39 -11.98
N ARG A 91 16.20 -5.25 -12.28
CA ARG A 91 14.74 -5.12 -12.22
C ARG A 91 14.04 -6.07 -13.19
N PHE A 92 14.66 -6.31 -14.33
CA PHE A 92 14.19 -7.28 -15.31
C PHE A 92 14.24 -8.72 -14.76
N GLU A 93 15.37 -9.14 -14.19
CA GLU A 93 15.48 -10.45 -13.54
C GLU A 93 14.47 -10.61 -12.40
N ALA A 94 14.18 -9.53 -11.65
CA ALA A 94 13.19 -9.55 -10.59
C ALA A 94 11.77 -9.78 -11.14
N GLY A 95 11.39 -9.11 -12.24
CA GLY A 95 10.11 -9.35 -12.90
C GLY A 95 9.95 -10.80 -13.38
N VAL A 96 10.96 -11.34 -14.07
CA VAL A 96 10.95 -12.75 -14.53
C VAL A 96 10.92 -13.72 -13.35
N GLY A 97 11.70 -13.46 -12.30
CA GLY A 97 11.73 -14.27 -11.08
C GLY A 97 10.38 -14.26 -10.35
N ALA A 98 9.72 -13.10 -10.30
CA ALA A 98 8.42 -12.95 -9.66
C ALA A 98 7.33 -13.76 -10.37
N VAL A 99 7.28 -13.74 -11.70
CA VAL A 99 6.35 -14.58 -12.48
C VAL A 99 6.64 -16.07 -12.25
N ARG A 100 7.91 -16.48 -12.26
CA ARG A 100 8.30 -17.88 -12.00
C ARG A 100 7.91 -18.37 -10.61
N GLN A 101 7.90 -17.48 -9.62
CA GLN A 101 7.48 -17.80 -8.25
C GLN A 101 5.98 -17.65 -8.01
N GLY A 102 5.20 -17.26 -9.03
CA GLY A 102 3.75 -17.00 -8.88
C GLY A 102 3.44 -15.77 -8.02
N TRP A 103 4.36 -14.80 -7.96
CA TRP A 103 4.16 -13.53 -7.24
C TRP A 103 3.51 -12.47 -8.13
N LEU A 104 3.64 -12.65 -9.45
CA LEU A 104 3.02 -11.86 -10.50
C LEU A 104 2.44 -12.82 -11.54
N ASP A 105 1.39 -12.37 -12.21
CA ASP A 105 0.66 -13.08 -13.27
C ASP A 105 0.96 -12.46 -14.65
#